data_AF-K1TIW2-F1
#
_entry.id   AF-K1TIW2-F1
#
_cell.length_a   1.000
_cell.length_b   1.000
_cell.length_c   1.000
_cell.angle_alpha   90.00
_cell.angle_beta   90.00
_cell.angle_gamma   90.00
#
_symmetry.space_group_name_H-M   'P 1'
#
loop_
_entity.id
_entity.type
_entity.pdbx_description
1 polymer ?
#
loop_
_entity_poly.entity_id
_entity_poly.type
_entity_poly.pdbx_seq_one_letter_code
_entity_poly.pdbx_strand_id
1 'polypeptide(L)'
;MTRSLLDSKFADGRAINAAGKNVLVIGGGDTGNDCQGTALRQGCTDLVALEMMPQPPKERAANNPWPEWPKVLKVDYGQTECLAKFGKDPRVYQTTVKEFLKDDAGNLTGAVISYLKPQRDPDTGRTSMVPTGEEFTYDCQLAFIAAGFVGCEDYVAEAFGVERNARGNVADHGFRTNVDKVFVCGDMRRGQSLVVWGLREGRDCAAEVDRYLMGYTNL
;
A
#
# COMPACT_ATOMS: atom_id res chain seq x y z
N MET A 1 -12.26 -11.12 -3.05
CA MET A 1 -12.97 -11.40 -1.79
C MET A 1 -14.28 -10.62 -1.68
N THR A 2 -14.26 -9.30 -1.54
CA THR A 2 -15.47 -8.48 -1.33
C THR A 2 -16.53 -8.65 -2.41
N ARG A 3 -16.14 -8.63 -3.69
CA ARG A 3 -17.06 -8.84 -4.82
C ARG A 3 -17.79 -10.19 -4.73
N SER A 4 -17.05 -11.27 -4.51
CA SER A 4 -17.60 -12.62 -4.34
C SER A 4 -18.55 -12.72 -3.12
N LEU A 5 -18.25 -12.04 -2.01
CA LEU A 5 -19.15 -11.94 -0.86
C LEU A 5 -20.46 -11.22 -1.21
N LEU A 6 -20.38 -10.04 -1.83
CA LEU A 6 -21.55 -9.21 -2.14
C LEU A 6 -22.43 -9.84 -3.20
N ASP A 7 -21.82 -10.38 -4.26
CA ASP A 7 -22.55 -10.87 -5.44
C ASP A 7 -23.08 -12.29 -5.24
N SER A 8 -22.39 -13.12 -4.45
CA SER A 8 -22.67 -14.56 -4.38
C SER A 8 -22.59 -15.18 -2.98
N LYS A 9 -22.28 -14.41 -1.93
CA LYS A 9 -21.96 -14.94 -0.60
C LYS A 9 -20.91 -16.06 -0.65
N PHE A 10 -19.88 -15.88 -1.49
CA PHE A 10 -18.81 -16.85 -1.76
C PHE A 10 -19.21 -18.12 -2.53
N ALA A 11 -20.45 -18.23 -3.00
CA ALA A 11 -20.90 -19.39 -3.77
C ALA A 11 -20.25 -19.49 -5.16
N ASP A 12 -19.69 -18.40 -5.69
CA ASP A 12 -19.05 -18.37 -7.01
C ASP A 12 -17.65 -19.02 -7.04
N GLY A 13 -17.08 -19.38 -5.89
CA GLY A 13 -15.73 -19.97 -5.79
C GLY A 13 -14.59 -19.03 -6.21
N ARG A 14 -14.86 -17.74 -6.44
CA ARG A 14 -13.87 -16.74 -6.89
C ARG A 14 -13.15 -16.04 -5.74
N ALA A 15 -13.54 -16.33 -4.51
CA ALA A 15 -12.88 -15.83 -3.32
C ALA A 15 -11.44 -16.36 -3.23
N ILE A 16 -10.48 -15.43 -3.14
CA ILE A 16 -9.07 -15.77 -2.89
C ILE A 16 -8.97 -16.36 -1.48
N ASN A 17 -8.40 -17.56 -1.38
CA ASN A 17 -8.24 -18.27 -0.12
C ASN A 17 -6.77 -18.65 0.10
N ALA A 18 -6.20 -18.21 1.22
CA ALA A 18 -4.83 -18.51 1.62
C ALA A 18 -4.68 -19.85 2.39
N ALA A 19 -5.78 -20.54 2.72
CA ALA A 19 -5.74 -21.79 3.46
C ALA A 19 -4.79 -22.81 2.83
N GLY A 20 -3.84 -23.32 3.62
CA GLY A 20 -2.88 -24.33 3.18
C GLY A 20 -1.82 -23.86 2.19
N LYS A 21 -1.73 -22.54 1.93
CA LYS A 21 -0.76 -21.96 0.97
C LYS A 21 0.37 -21.23 1.67
N ASN A 22 1.52 -21.19 1.02
CA ASN A 22 2.59 -20.26 1.35
C ASN A 22 2.31 -18.92 0.66
N VAL A 23 2.38 -17.84 1.42
CA VAL A 23 1.95 -16.50 0.99
C VAL A 23 3.12 -15.54 0.96
N LEU A 24 3.30 -14.85 -0.16
CA LEU A 24 4.24 -13.76 -0.33
C LEU A 24 3.49 -12.42 -0.31
N VAL A 25 3.87 -11.51 0.57
CA VAL A 25 3.36 -10.12 0.60
C VAL A 25 4.48 -9.18 0.15
N ILE A 26 4.20 -8.30 -0.81
CA ILE A 26 5.19 -7.38 -1.38
C ILE A 26 4.81 -5.96 -0.97
N GLY A 27 5.56 -5.39 -0.03
CA GLY A 27 5.32 -4.06 0.55
C GLY A 27 5.05 -4.12 2.05
N GLY A 28 5.69 -3.22 2.82
CA GLY A 28 5.60 -3.20 4.29
C GLY A 28 4.78 -2.05 4.88
N GLY A 29 3.95 -1.37 4.07
CA GLY A 29 2.95 -0.42 4.58
C GLY A 29 1.73 -1.11 5.19
N ASP A 30 0.75 -0.30 5.63
CA ASP A 30 -0.48 -0.77 6.30
C ASP A 30 -1.23 -1.82 5.47
N THR A 31 -1.40 -1.59 4.15
CA THR A 31 -2.01 -2.56 3.23
C THR A 31 -1.29 -3.92 3.24
N GLY A 32 0.04 -3.92 3.34
CA GLY A 32 0.83 -5.14 3.43
C GLY A 32 0.60 -5.86 4.76
N ASN A 33 0.50 -5.12 5.86
CA ASN A 33 0.17 -5.68 7.17
C ASN A 33 -1.27 -6.23 7.22
N ASP A 34 -2.23 -5.59 6.55
CA ASP A 34 -3.60 -6.09 6.41
C ASP A 34 -3.66 -7.39 5.60
N CYS A 35 -2.86 -7.50 4.54
CA CYS A 35 -2.71 -8.75 3.78
C CYS A 35 -2.14 -9.87 4.67
N GLN A 36 -1.14 -9.56 5.51
CA GLN A 36 -0.56 -10.52 6.45
C GLN A 36 -1.61 -11.04 7.43
N GLY A 37 -2.31 -10.13 8.13
CA GLY A 37 -3.34 -10.49 9.10
C GLY A 37 -4.48 -11.29 8.47
N THR A 38 -4.87 -10.98 7.24
CA THR A 38 -5.92 -11.71 6.52
C THR A 38 -5.46 -13.12 6.13
N ALA A 39 -4.27 -13.26 5.54
CA ALA A 39 -3.72 -14.56 5.15
C ALA A 39 -3.55 -15.51 6.34
N LEU A 40 -3.07 -15.00 7.47
CA LEU A 40 -2.92 -15.76 8.71
C LEU A 40 -4.26 -16.30 9.23
N ARG A 41 -5.28 -15.43 9.26
CA ARG A 41 -6.65 -15.78 9.70
C ARG A 41 -7.33 -16.76 8.75
N GLN A 42 -7.00 -16.73 7.47
CA GLN A 42 -7.45 -17.73 6.48
C GLN A 42 -6.73 -19.07 6.58
N GLY A 43 -5.70 -19.20 7.43
CA GLY A 43 -5.02 -20.47 7.65
C GLY A 43 -3.91 -20.75 6.64
N CYS A 44 -3.15 -19.73 6.20
CA CYS A 44 -1.93 -19.95 5.44
C CYS A 44 -0.93 -20.85 6.20
N THR A 45 -0.13 -21.59 5.44
CA THR A 45 0.90 -22.53 5.93
C THR A 45 2.17 -21.79 6.34
N ASP A 46 2.57 -20.81 5.52
CA ASP A 46 3.71 -19.94 5.80
C ASP A 46 3.47 -18.55 5.19
N LEU A 47 4.23 -17.57 5.68
CA LEU A 47 4.15 -16.19 5.20
C LEU A 47 5.52 -15.52 5.19
N VAL A 48 5.84 -14.86 4.07
CA VAL A 48 6.96 -13.93 3.93
C VAL A 48 6.44 -12.58 3.44
N ALA A 49 6.92 -11.50 4.05
CA ALA A 49 6.64 -10.13 3.64
C ALA A 49 7.95 -9.44 3.23
N LEU A 50 7.98 -8.87 2.02
CA LEU A 50 9.16 -8.17 1.52
C LEU A 50 9.04 -6.68 1.84
N GLU A 51 10.09 -6.12 2.41
CA GLU A 51 10.25 -4.68 2.61
C GLU A 51 11.48 -4.22 1.81
N MET A 52 11.27 -3.27 0.90
CA MET A 52 12.34 -2.76 0.05
C MET A 52 13.33 -1.91 0.86
N MET A 53 12.85 -1.26 1.91
CA MET A 53 13.66 -0.35 2.72
C MET A 53 14.47 -1.09 3.81
N PRO A 54 15.55 -0.49 4.33
CA PRO A 54 16.26 -1.01 5.49
C PRO A 54 15.36 -1.11 6.73
N GLN A 55 15.66 -2.08 7.59
CA GLN A 55 14.99 -2.20 8.88
C GLN A 55 15.18 -0.91 9.69
N PRO A 56 14.10 -0.26 10.15
CA PRO A 56 14.23 0.92 11.01
C PRO A 56 14.91 0.57 12.34
N PRO A 57 15.60 1.52 12.99
CA PRO A 57 16.22 1.29 14.30
C PRO A 57 15.17 1.05 15.40
N LYS A 58 15.52 0.32 16.46
CA LYS A 58 14.62 0.07 17.59
C LYS A 58 14.27 1.33 18.38
N GLU A 59 15.19 2.30 18.38
CA GLU A 59 15.07 3.57 19.10
C GLU A 59 15.30 4.75 18.15
N ARG A 60 14.86 5.94 18.54
CA ARG A 60 15.06 7.15 17.72
C ARG A 60 16.55 7.41 17.52
N ALA A 61 16.97 7.54 16.28
CA ALA A 61 18.31 7.99 15.94
C ALA A 61 18.48 9.49 16.22
N ALA A 62 19.72 9.94 16.46
CA ALA A 62 20.04 11.34 16.74
C ALA A 62 19.59 12.32 15.63
N ASN A 63 19.47 11.82 14.39
CA ASN A 63 19.00 12.58 13.23
C ASN A 63 17.47 12.54 13.01
N ASN A 64 16.69 12.02 13.97
CA ASN A 64 15.22 12.08 13.97
C ASN A 64 14.68 12.46 15.37
N PRO A 65 14.97 13.71 15.82
CA PRO A 65 14.59 14.19 17.15
C PRO A 65 13.08 14.46 17.25
N TRP A 66 12.59 14.56 18.49
CA TRP A 66 11.25 15.14 18.73
C TRP A 66 11.26 16.64 18.35
N PRO A 67 10.20 17.20 17.75
CA PRO A 67 8.83 16.66 17.57
C PRO A 67 8.57 15.89 16.27
N GLU A 68 9.60 15.49 15.51
CA GLU A 68 9.39 14.71 14.29
C GLU A 68 8.76 13.35 14.57
N TRP A 69 8.04 12.81 13.58
CA TRP A 69 7.50 11.46 13.67
C TRP A 69 8.63 10.44 13.84
N PRO A 70 8.53 9.50 14.80
CA PRO A 70 9.58 8.54 15.07
C PRO A 70 9.73 7.55 13.90
N LYS A 71 10.93 7.50 13.32
CA LYS A 71 11.35 6.50 12.35
C LYS A 71 11.98 5.31 13.08
N VAL A 72 11.17 4.59 13.84
CA VAL A 72 11.58 3.42 14.63
C VAL A 72 10.89 2.16 14.16
N LEU A 73 11.48 1.00 14.48
CA LEU A 73 10.90 -0.30 14.17
C LEU A 73 9.57 -0.43 14.89
N LYS A 74 8.50 -0.57 14.09
CA LYS A 74 7.17 -0.87 14.60
C LYS A 74 6.84 -2.32 14.27
N VAL A 75 6.17 -2.98 15.21
CA VAL A 75 5.56 -4.29 15.02
C VAL A 75 4.06 -4.07 15.09
N ASP A 76 3.38 -4.28 13.97
CA ASP A 76 1.94 -4.10 13.85
C ASP A 76 1.21 -5.44 14.02
N TYR A 77 -0.11 -5.43 13.97
CA TYR A 77 -0.95 -6.57 14.34
C TYR A 77 -0.70 -7.82 13.48
N GLY A 78 -0.54 -7.69 12.15
CA GLY A 78 -0.29 -8.82 11.26
C GLY A 78 1.07 -9.46 11.52
N GLN A 79 2.08 -8.64 11.83
CA GLN A 79 3.42 -9.10 12.22
C GLN A 79 3.40 -9.77 13.60
N THR A 80 2.65 -9.21 14.55
CA THR A 80 2.46 -9.77 15.90
C THR A 80 1.78 -11.14 15.85
N GLU A 81 0.73 -11.27 15.04
CA GLU A 81 0.05 -12.56 14.83
C GLU A 81 0.94 -13.59 14.14
N CYS A 82 1.76 -13.16 13.17
CA CYS A 82 2.74 -14.02 12.53
C CYS A 82 3.78 -14.55 13.53
N LEU A 83 4.31 -13.67 14.37
CA LEU A 83 5.23 -14.03 15.46
C LEU A 83 4.57 -15.03 16.42
N ALA A 84 3.31 -14.82 16.79
CA ALA A 84 2.59 -15.71 17.68
C ALA A 84 2.30 -17.09 17.05
N LYS A 85 1.97 -17.14 15.76
CA LYS A 85 1.58 -18.37 15.05
C LYS A 85 2.78 -19.19 14.58
N PHE A 86 3.80 -18.54 14.02
CA PHE A 86 4.94 -19.19 13.36
C PHE A 86 6.26 -19.01 14.11
N GLY A 87 6.32 -18.20 15.17
CA GLY A 87 7.54 -17.96 15.94
C GLY A 87 8.61 -17.13 15.20
N LYS A 88 8.26 -16.50 14.08
CA LYS A 88 9.20 -15.69 13.26
C LYS A 88 8.57 -14.38 12.79
N ASP A 89 9.40 -13.36 12.64
CA ASP A 89 9.01 -12.12 11.95
C ASP A 89 8.86 -12.45 10.46
N PRO A 90 7.72 -12.13 9.82
CA PRO A 90 7.53 -12.44 8.40
C PRO A 90 8.40 -11.57 7.49
N ARG A 91 8.93 -10.44 7.99
CA ARG A 91 9.55 -9.42 7.15
C ARG A 91 10.98 -9.78 6.78
N VAL A 92 11.28 -9.64 5.50
CA VAL A 92 12.64 -9.65 4.95
C VAL A 92 12.94 -8.27 4.38
N TYR A 93 13.85 -7.55 5.02
CA TYR A 93 14.20 -6.17 4.66
C TYR A 93 15.20 -6.12 3.52
N GLN A 94 15.23 -4.97 2.84
CA GLN A 94 16.05 -4.73 1.67
C GLN A 94 15.90 -5.83 0.63
N THR A 95 14.66 -6.19 0.31
CA THR A 95 14.37 -7.18 -0.72
C THR A 95 13.29 -6.74 -1.70
N THR A 96 13.32 -7.30 -2.89
CA THR A 96 12.23 -7.17 -3.87
C THR A 96 12.08 -8.48 -4.65
N VAL A 97 10.93 -8.64 -5.30
CA VAL A 97 10.75 -9.73 -6.26
C VAL A 97 11.52 -9.41 -7.53
N LYS A 98 12.34 -10.37 -7.98
CA LYS A 98 13.01 -10.35 -9.27
C LYS A 98 12.18 -11.07 -10.33
N GLU A 99 11.62 -12.23 -9.99
CA GLU A 99 10.91 -13.09 -10.93
C GLU A 99 9.84 -13.92 -10.21
N PHE A 100 8.71 -14.14 -10.88
CA PHE A 100 7.69 -15.10 -10.45
C PHE A 100 7.85 -16.41 -11.22
N LEU A 101 7.87 -17.52 -10.49
CA LEU A 101 7.97 -18.86 -11.02
C LEU A 101 6.56 -19.44 -11.18
N LYS A 102 6.33 -20.14 -12.29
CA LYS A 102 5.03 -20.73 -12.63
C LYS A 102 5.16 -22.18 -13.09
N ASP A 103 4.10 -22.94 -12.89
CA ASP A 103 3.94 -24.26 -13.51
C ASP A 103 3.48 -24.16 -14.98
N ASP A 104 3.37 -25.30 -15.66
CA ASP A 104 2.91 -25.39 -17.05
C ASP A 104 1.47 -24.91 -17.25
N ALA A 105 0.66 -24.92 -16.19
CA ALA A 105 -0.71 -24.39 -16.19
C ALA A 105 -0.78 -22.88 -15.89
N GLY A 106 0.37 -22.24 -15.62
CA GLY A 106 0.47 -20.81 -15.32
C GLY A 106 0.19 -20.44 -13.86
N ASN A 107 0.09 -21.41 -12.95
CA ASN A 107 -0.09 -21.14 -11.52
C ASN A 107 1.23 -20.73 -10.89
N LEU A 108 1.18 -19.78 -9.95
CA LEU A 108 2.33 -19.36 -9.15
C LEU A 108 2.84 -20.54 -8.29
N THR A 109 4.13 -20.85 -8.41
CA THR A 109 4.80 -21.90 -7.61
C THR A 109 5.86 -21.33 -6.67
N GLY A 110 6.41 -20.16 -7.00
CA GLY A 110 7.41 -19.49 -6.17
C GLY A 110 7.80 -18.12 -6.72
N ALA A 111 8.71 -17.46 -6.02
CA ALA A 111 9.31 -16.20 -6.47
C ALA A 111 10.80 -16.18 -6.16
N VAL A 112 11.57 -15.64 -7.09
CA VAL A 112 12.99 -15.30 -6.89
C VAL A 112 13.05 -13.92 -6.25
N ILE A 113 13.64 -13.85 -5.07
CA ILE A 113 13.77 -12.64 -4.27
C ILE A 113 15.22 -12.17 -4.35
N SER A 114 15.41 -10.88 -4.65
CA SER A 114 16.72 -10.26 -4.71
C SER A 114 16.95 -9.36 -3.51
N TYR A 115 18.13 -9.46 -2.89
CA TYR A 115 18.59 -8.52 -1.89
C TYR A 115 19.03 -7.20 -2.52
N LEU A 116 18.77 -6.12 -1.81
CA LEU A 116 18.98 -4.76 -2.25
C LEU A 116 19.94 -4.03 -1.32
N LYS A 117 20.61 -3.01 -1.87
CA LYS A 117 21.41 -2.05 -1.09
C LYS A 117 21.08 -0.63 -1.50
N PRO A 118 21.15 0.34 -0.56
CA PRO A 118 21.02 1.74 -0.92
C PRO A 118 22.23 2.18 -1.74
N GLN A 119 21.97 2.83 -2.88
CA GLN A 119 22.96 3.49 -3.70
C GLN A 119 22.54 4.95 -3.87
N ARG A 120 23.43 5.87 -3.52
CA ARG A 120 23.20 7.30 -3.71
C ARG A 120 23.75 7.71 -5.07
N ASP A 121 22.89 8.32 -5.87
CA ASP A 121 23.27 8.99 -7.11
C ASP A 121 24.10 10.24 -6.76
N PRO A 122 25.34 10.35 -7.24
CA PRO A 122 26.20 11.49 -6.95
C PRO A 122 25.71 12.80 -7.57
N ASP A 123 24.99 12.75 -8.69
CA ASP A 123 24.55 13.93 -9.43
C ASP A 123 23.23 14.47 -8.89
N THR A 124 22.26 13.58 -8.62
CA THR A 124 20.93 13.97 -8.13
C THR A 124 20.80 13.95 -6.61
N GLY A 125 21.75 13.31 -5.91
CA GLY A 125 21.72 13.08 -4.47
C GLY A 125 20.64 12.10 -4.02
N ARG A 126 19.84 11.53 -4.94
CA ARG A 126 18.75 10.58 -4.65
C ARG A 126 19.32 9.23 -4.27
N THR A 127 18.72 8.60 -3.26
CA THR A 127 19.04 7.22 -2.89
C THR A 127 18.04 6.27 -3.55
N SER A 128 18.53 5.30 -4.31
CA SER A 128 17.75 4.18 -4.85
C SER A 128 18.19 2.86 -4.23
N MET A 129 17.30 1.87 -4.24
CA MET A 129 17.63 0.51 -3.81
C MET A 129 18.00 -0.30 -5.05
N VAL A 130 19.21 -0.84 -5.09
CA VAL A 130 19.74 -1.60 -6.23
C VAL A 130 20.06 -3.05 -5.84
N PRO A 131 19.91 -4.03 -6.76
CA PRO A 131 20.28 -5.42 -6.49
C PRO A 131 21.74 -5.58 -6.04
N THR A 132 21.96 -6.43 -5.04
CA THR A 132 23.30 -6.83 -4.60
C THR A 132 23.90 -7.93 -5.46
N GLY A 133 23.05 -8.66 -6.19
CA GLY A 133 23.37 -9.92 -6.88
C GLY A 133 23.12 -11.16 -6.01
N GLU A 134 22.80 -10.99 -4.73
CA GLU A 134 22.39 -12.08 -3.84
C GLU A 134 20.88 -12.32 -3.97
N GLU A 135 20.49 -13.59 -4.09
CA GLU A 135 19.11 -14.00 -4.36
C GLU A 135 18.77 -15.27 -3.59
N PHE A 136 17.48 -15.43 -3.27
CA PHE A 136 16.93 -16.68 -2.75
C PHE A 136 15.55 -16.93 -3.36
N THR A 137 15.12 -18.19 -3.35
CA THR A 137 13.78 -18.57 -3.83
C THR A 137 12.85 -18.82 -2.66
N TYR A 138 11.61 -18.32 -2.77
CA TYR A 138 10.54 -18.61 -1.81
C TYR A 138 9.38 -19.33 -2.51
N ASP A 139 9.09 -20.54 -2.07
CA ASP A 139 7.96 -21.34 -2.56
C ASP A 139 6.64 -20.71 -2.08
N CYS A 140 5.82 -20.24 -3.01
CA CYS A 140 4.56 -19.59 -2.70
C CYS A 140 3.50 -19.87 -3.77
N GLN A 141 2.25 -20.01 -3.33
CA GLN A 141 1.10 -20.24 -4.22
C GLN A 141 0.17 -19.03 -4.27
N LEU A 142 0.52 -17.97 -3.54
CA LEU A 142 -0.22 -16.72 -3.49
C LEU A 142 0.74 -15.56 -3.24
N ALA A 143 0.65 -14.53 -4.10
CA ALA A 143 1.39 -13.29 -3.94
C ALA A 143 0.41 -12.10 -3.86
N PHE A 144 0.60 -11.24 -2.86
CA PHE A 144 -0.14 -10.00 -2.69
C PHE A 144 0.80 -8.81 -2.93
N ILE A 145 0.49 -8.02 -3.96
CA ILE A 145 1.23 -6.79 -4.27
C ILE A 145 0.59 -5.65 -3.48
N ALA A 146 1.26 -5.20 -2.44
CA ALA A 146 0.86 -4.12 -1.53
C ALA A 146 1.83 -2.93 -1.62
N ALA A 147 2.18 -2.54 -2.85
CA ALA A 147 3.14 -1.47 -3.14
C ALA A 147 2.56 -0.03 -3.02
N GLY A 148 1.28 0.08 -2.64
CA GLY A 148 0.54 1.33 -2.58
C GLY A 148 -0.20 1.67 -3.89
N PHE A 149 -0.87 2.82 -3.88
CA PHE A 149 -1.73 3.29 -4.96
C PHE A 149 -1.27 4.66 -5.49
N VAL A 150 -1.54 4.93 -6.76
CA VAL A 150 -1.24 6.21 -7.41
C VAL A 150 -2.45 6.66 -8.22
N GLY A 151 -2.83 7.92 -8.03
CA GLY A 151 -3.91 8.54 -8.77
C GLY A 151 -5.30 7.96 -8.50
N CYS A 152 -6.22 8.27 -9.39
CA CYS A 152 -7.57 7.72 -9.43
C CYS A 152 -7.79 6.89 -10.71
N GLU A 153 -8.79 6.01 -10.66
CA GLU A 153 -9.20 5.21 -11.81
C GLU A 153 -9.69 6.09 -12.97
N ASP A 154 -9.26 5.77 -14.20
CA ASP A 154 -9.56 6.56 -15.41
C ASP A 154 -11.05 6.80 -15.59
N TYR A 155 -11.87 5.75 -15.43
CA TYR A 155 -13.31 5.83 -15.67
C TYR A 155 -14.03 6.83 -14.74
N VAL A 156 -13.49 7.08 -13.54
CA VAL A 156 -14.06 8.06 -12.62
C VAL A 156 -13.74 9.47 -13.10
N ALA A 157 -12.46 9.73 -13.44
CA ALA A 157 -12.04 11.04 -13.94
C ALA A 157 -12.77 11.40 -15.24
N GLU A 158 -12.90 10.45 -16.17
CA GLU A 158 -13.59 10.61 -17.45
C GLU A 158 -15.09 10.86 -17.26
N ALA A 159 -15.76 10.12 -16.37
CA ALA A 159 -17.19 10.28 -16.12
C ALA A 159 -17.57 11.69 -15.62
N PHE A 160 -16.68 12.33 -14.85
CA PHE A 160 -16.88 13.70 -14.36
C PHE A 160 -16.19 14.78 -15.22
N GLY A 161 -15.41 14.40 -16.25
CA GLY A 161 -14.67 15.33 -17.10
C GLY A 161 -13.56 16.09 -16.37
N VAL A 162 -13.01 15.53 -15.29
CA VAL A 162 -12.04 16.23 -14.43
C VAL A 162 -10.59 15.99 -14.87
N GLU A 163 -9.79 17.03 -14.79
CA GLU A 163 -8.36 16.98 -15.08
C GLU A 163 -7.58 16.30 -13.94
N ARG A 164 -6.40 15.77 -14.30
CA ARG A 164 -5.49 15.09 -13.36
C ARG A 164 -4.15 15.77 -13.32
N ASN A 165 -3.52 15.78 -12.15
CA ASN A 165 -2.16 16.28 -11.98
C ASN A 165 -1.10 15.24 -12.41
N ALA A 166 0.18 15.62 -12.34
CA ALA A 166 1.30 14.76 -12.75
C ALA A 166 1.43 13.45 -11.94
N ARG A 167 0.74 13.33 -10.79
CA ARG A 167 0.68 12.11 -9.96
C ARG A 167 -0.60 11.30 -10.19
N GLY A 168 -1.43 11.69 -11.16
CA GLY A 168 -2.68 11.01 -11.51
C GLY A 168 -3.86 11.28 -10.57
N ASN A 169 -3.67 12.10 -9.53
CA ASN A 169 -4.76 12.57 -8.68
C ASN A 169 -5.57 13.64 -9.40
N VAL A 170 -6.84 13.83 -9.03
CA VAL A 170 -7.66 14.89 -9.62
C VAL A 170 -7.06 16.25 -9.29
N ALA A 171 -6.86 17.08 -10.30
CA ALA A 171 -6.32 18.41 -10.15
C ALA A 171 -7.35 19.34 -9.51
N ASP A 172 -6.90 20.21 -8.61
CA ASP A 172 -7.77 21.13 -7.89
C ASP A 172 -7.16 22.52 -7.68
N HIS A 173 -8.05 23.49 -7.45
CA HIS A 173 -7.75 24.82 -6.96
C HIS A 173 -8.56 25.07 -5.69
N GLY A 174 -8.05 24.59 -4.55
CA GLY A 174 -8.76 24.70 -3.28
C GLY A 174 -10.03 23.84 -3.31
N PHE A 175 -9.88 22.54 -3.55
CA PHE A 175 -10.95 21.54 -3.65
C PHE A 175 -11.84 21.64 -4.89
N ARG A 176 -11.87 22.78 -5.59
CA ARG A 176 -12.59 22.95 -6.87
C ARG A 176 -11.80 22.31 -8.01
N THR A 177 -12.49 21.56 -8.87
CA THR A 177 -11.89 21.00 -10.08
C THR A 177 -11.99 21.99 -11.26
N ASN A 178 -11.54 21.58 -12.44
CA ASN A 178 -11.76 22.29 -13.70
C ASN A 178 -13.24 22.32 -14.12
N VAL A 179 -14.08 21.44 -13.59
CA VAL A 179 -15.50 21.34 -13.92
C VAL A 179 -16.34 22.10 -12.89
N ASP A 180 -17.19 23.01 -13.38
CA ASP A 180 -18.07 23.79 -12.53
C ASP A 180 -18.97 22.88 -11.67
N LYS A 181 -19.12 23.23 -10.39
CA LYS A 181 -19.88 22.47 -9.37
C LYS A 181 -19.31 21.09 -9.01
N VAL A 182 -18.11 20.75 -9.48
CA VAL A 182 -17.43 19.50 -9.10
C VAL A 182 -16.22 19.82 -8.21
N PHE A 183 -16.18 19.14 -7.06
CA PHE A 183 -15.15 19.29 -6.03
C PHE A 183 -14.52 17.95 -5.70
N VAL A 184 -13.29 17.96 -5.20
CA VAL A 184 -12.51 16.76 -4.84
C VAL A 184 -11.85 16.94 -3.48
N CYS A 185 -11.78 15.88 -2.69
CA CYS A 185 -11.08 15.82 -1.40
C CYS A 185 -10.56 14.40 -1.10
N GLY A 186 -9.75 14.27 -0.05
CA GLY A 186 -9.24 12.99 0.41
C GLY A 186 -8.23 12.39 -0.57
N ASP A 187 -8.14 11.06 -0.62
CA ASP A 187 -7.11 10.37 -1.41
C ASP A 187 -7.21 10.64 -2.91
N MET A 188 -8.40 10.93 -3.45
CA MET A 188 -8.55 11.33 -4.86
C MET A 188 -7.81 12.64 -5.19
N ARG A 189 -7.70 13.55 -4.21
CA ARG A 189 -7.03 14.85 -4.33
C ARG A 189 -5.57 14.77 -3.87
N ARG A 190 -5.36 14.29 -2.65
CA ARG A 190 -4.06 14.28 -1.95
C ARG A 190 -3.16 13.10 -2.34
N GLY A 191 -3.76 12.00 -2.78
CA GLY A 191 -3.14 10.68 -2.80
C GLY A 191 -3.23 9.97 -1.44
N GLN A 192 -2.82 8.70 -1.41
CA GLN A 192 -2.91 7.83 -0.24
C GLN A 192 -2.41 8.52 1.04
N SER A 193 -3.27 8.59 2.05
CA SER A 193 -3.00 9.30 3.31
C SER A 193 -3.78 8.68 4.47
N LEU A 194 -3.58 9.22 5.68
CA LEU A 194 -4.29 8.78 6.87
C LEU A 194 -5.77 9.18 6.82
N VAL A 195 -6.63 8.38 7.45
CA VAL A 195 -8.08 8.65 7.58
C VAL A 195 -8.37 10.04 8.15
N VAL A 196 -7.56 10.52 9.10
CA VAL A 196 -7.72 11.87 9.68
C VAL A 196 -7.57 12.98 8.64
N TRP A 197 -6.72 12.78 7.63
CA TRP A 197 -6.61 13.71 6.51
C TRP A 197 -7.83 13.64 5.59
N GLY A 198 -8.36 12.45 5.33
CA GLY A 198 -9.63 12.30 4.61
C GLY A 198 -10.78 13.04 5.30
N LEU A 199 -10.90 12.89 6.62
CA LEU A 199 -11.89 13.61 7.43
C LEU A 199 -11.69 15.12 7.41
N ARG A 200 -10.43 15.57 7.56
CA ARG A 200 -10.10 17.00 7.56
C ARG A 200 -10.41 17.63 6.20
N GLU A 201 -9.94 17.03 5.13
CA GLU A 201 -10.18 17.53 3.76
C GLU A 201 -11.66 17.46 3.39
N GLY A 202 -12.41 16.46 3.87
CA GLY A 202 -13.86 16.44 3.69
C GLY A 202 -14.55 17.66 4.31
N ARG A 203 -14.12 18.11 5.50
CA ARG A 203 -14.64 19.32 6.15
C ARG A 203 -14.24 20.59 5.41
N ASP A 204 -12.98 20.69 5.00
CA ASP A 204 -12.48 21.85 4.25
C ASP A 204 -13.19 21.95 2.87
N CYS A 205 -13.39 20.83 2.19
CA CYS A 205 -14.15 20.75 0.94
C CYS A 205 -15.62 21.16 1.12
N ALA A 206 -16.26 20.71 2.21
CA ALA A 206 -17.63 21.12 2.53
C ALA A 206 -17.75 22.65 2.72
N ALA A 207 -16.77 23.29 3.35
CA ALA A 207 -16.73 24.75 3.49
C ALA A 207 -16.58 25.46 2.13
N GLU A 208 -15.82 24.89 1.18
CA GLU A 208 -15.70 25.44 -0.17
C GLU A 208 -16.98 25.29 -0.99
N VAL A 209 -17.66 24.15 -0.87
CA VAL A 209 -18.97 23.90 -1.50
C VAL A 209 -20.01 24.87 -0.93
N ASP A 210 -20.07 25.03 0.40
CA ASP A 210 -20.96 25.96 1.07
C ASP A 210 -20.72 27.40 0.60
N ARG A 211 -19.45 27.85 0.58
CA ARG A 211 -19.08 29.17 0.06
C ARG A 211 -19.45 29.35 -1.41
N TYR A 212 -19.32 28.31 -2.23
CA TYR A 212 -19.72 28.38 -3.64
C TYR A 212 -21.22 28.59 -3.81
N LEU A 213 -22.04 27.86 -3.06
CA LEU A 213 -23.49 27.89 -3.17
C LEU A 213 -24.09 29.16 -2.52
N MET A 214 -23.54 29.59 -1.39
CA MET A 214 -24.11 30.65 -0.55
C MET A 214 -23.41 32.01 -0.72
N GLY A 215 -22.20 32.04 -1.27
CA GLY A 215 -21.33 33.22 -1.34
C GLY A 215 -20.51 33.50 -0.08
N TYR A 216 -20.76 32.79 1.03
CA TYR A 216 -20.02 32.83 2.29
C TYR A 216 -20.10 31.47 3.00
N THR A 217 -19.33 31.24 4.07
CA THR A 217 -19.46 30.01 4.89
C THR A 217 -19.32 30.31 6.38
N ASN A 218 -20.05 29.56 7.21
CA ASN A 218 -20.01 29.62 8.68
C ASN A 218 -19.45 28.31 9.30
N LEU A 219 -18.89 27.43 8.49
CA LEU A 219 -18.31 26.14 8.90
C LEU A 219 -16.91 26.27 9.51
#